data_AF-A0A5D2GY04-F1
#
_entry.id   AF-A0A5D2GY04-F1
#
_cell.length_a   1.000
_cell.length_b   1.000
_cell.length_c   1.000
_cell.angle_alpha   90.00
_cell.angle_beta   90.00
_cell.angle_gamma   90.00
#
_symmetry.space_group_name_H-M   'P 1'
#
loop_
_entity.id
_entity.type
_entity.pdbx_description
1 polymer ?
#
loop_
_entity_poly.entity_id
_entity_poly.type
_entity_poly.pdbx_seq_one_letter_code
_entity_poly.pdbx_strand_id
1 'polypeptide(L)'
;MILKLMPYRVCYPILKQVYSVAANARHNRGFNEASLVITQVSINEGTTLKRLKPRARRRSYLIKRPTCHITIALKDLELEPLDRYMPHLKPKNIKWLGWLKKK
;
A
#
# COMPACT_ATOMS: atom_id res chain seq x y z
N MET A 1 -12.00 9.49 8.93
CA MET A 1 -12.36 9.39 10.37
C MET A 1 -12.81 8.00 10.83
N ILE A 2 -13.33 7.15 9.93
CA ILE A 2 -13.89 5.82 10.28
C ILE A 2 -12.94 4.94 11.13
N LEU A 3 -11.65 4.86 10.75
CA LEU A 3 -10.67 4.02 11.44
C LEU A 3 -10.43 4.39 12.92
N LYS A 4 -10.67 5.64 13.33
CA LYS A 4 -10.45 6.06 14.73
C LYS A 4 -11.58 5.59 15.66
N LEU A 5 -12.77 5.35 15.11
CA LEU A 5 -13.97 5.03 15.86
C LEU A 5 -14.26 3.52 15.92
N MET A 6 -13.60 2.74 15.07
CA MET A 6 -13.79 1.30 15.03
C MET A 6 -13.22 0.61 16.29
N PRO A 7 -13.86 -0.46 16.80
CA PRO A 7 -13.44 -1.14 18.04
C PRO A 7 -12.23 -2.06 17.87
N TYR A 8 -11.70 -2.21 16.65
CA TYR A 8 -10.64 -3.18 16.35
C TYR A 8 -9.25 -2.63 16.68
N ARG A 9 -8.41 -3.45 17.33
CA ARG A 9 -7.00 -3.12 17.60
C ARG A 9 -6.19 -2.85 16.33
N VAL A 10 -6.56 -3.50 15.22
CA VAL A 10 -5.87 -3.39 13.91
C VAL A 10 -6.02 -2.01 13.29
N CYS A 11 -6.98 -1.20 13.74
CA CYS A 11 -7.19 0.14 13.20
C CYS A 11 -6.00 1.08 13.46
N TYR A 12 -5.30 0.93 14.60
CA TYR A 12 -4.15 1.76 14.93
C TYR A 12 -2.99 1.65 13.92
N PRO A 13 -2.45 0.46 13.60
CA PRO A 13 -1.38 0.35 12.60
C PRO A 13 -1.84 0.76 11.19
N ILE A 14 -3.09 0.47 10.81
CA ILE A 14 -3.61 0.89 9.49
C ILE A 14 -3.68 2.42 9.40
N LEU A 15 -4.19 3.08 10.44
CA LEU A 15 -4.27 4.53 10.50
C LEU A 15 -2.89 5.17 10.36
N LYS A 16 -1.89 4.64 11.08
CA LYS A 16 -0.50 5.10 10.96
C LYS A 16 0.02 4.95 9.53
N GLN A 17 -0.28 3.83 8.88
CA GLN A 17 0.16 3.58 7.50
C GLN A 17 -0.51 4.55 6.52
N VAL A 18 -1.81 4.80 6.63
CA VAL A 18 -2.53 5.76 5.78
C VAL A 18 -1.93 7.16 5.89
N TYR A 19 -1.68 7.65 7.12
CA TYR A 19 -1.03 8.94 7.33
C TYR A 19 0.37 9.00 6.72
N SER A 20 1.17 7.96 6.90
CA SER A 20 2.51 7.90 6.32
C SER A 20 2.48 7.91 4.78
N VAL A 21 1.57 7.16 4.16
CA VAL A 21 1.48 7.09 2.70
C VAL A 21 0.97 8.41 2.12
N ALA A 22 0.02 9.09 2.77
CA ALA A 22 -0.42 10.43 2.38
C ALA A 22 0.72 11.46 2.47
N ALA A 23 1.47 11.45 3.57
CA ALA A 23 2.64 12.32 3.75
C ALA A 23 3.72 12.05 2.68
N ASN A 24 3.99 10.78 2.37
CA ASN A 24 4.92 10.40 1.31
C ASN A 24 4.45 10.84 -0.07
N ALA A 25 3.14 10.76 -0.36
CA ALA A 25 2.57 11.23 -1.61
C ALA A 25 2.72 12.75 -1.76
N ARG A 26 2.46 13.51 -0.70
CA ARG A 26 2.68 14.95 -0.65
C ARG A 26 4.16 15.32 -0.85
N HIS A 27 5.06 14.70 -0.10
CA HIS A 27 6.48 15.04 -0.14
C HIS A 27 7.17 14.63 -1.45
N ASN A 28 6.91 13.41 -1.94
CA ASN A 28 7.67 12.86 -3.08
C ASN A 28 7.03 13.18 -4.43
N ARG A 29 5.71 13.37 -4.50
CA ARG A 29 4.99 13.61 -5.75
C ARG A 29 4.27 14.95 -5.81
N GLY A 30 4.28 15.73 -4.73
CA GLY A 30 3.61 17.04 -4.67
C GLY A 30 2.09 16.95 -4.73
N PHE A 31 1.51 15.79 -4.43
CA PHE A 31 0.06 15.59 -4.50
C PHE A 31 -0.65 16.34 -3.36
N ASN A 32 -1.86 16.83 -3.64
CA ASN A 32 -2.70 17.46 -2.64
C ASN A 32 -3.37 16.40 -1.76
N GLU A 33 -3.37 16.59 -0.44
CA GLU A 33 -3.94 15.63 0.51
C GLU A 33 -5.46 15.46 0.33
N ALA A 34 -6.15 16.53 -0.11
CA ALA A 34 -7.60 16.52 -0.30
C ALA A 34 -8.06 15.72 -1.53
N SER A 35 -7.21 15.58 -2.55
CA SER A 35 -7.54 14.90 -3.82
C SER A 35 -7.09 13.43 -3.85
N LEU A 36 -6.37 12.98 -2.82
CA LEU A 36 -5.87 11.61 -2.70
C LEU A 36 -6.98 10.63 -2.32
N VAL A 37 -7.11 9.58 -3.13
CA VAL A 37 -8.02 8.46 -2.88
C VAL A 37 -7.25 7.15 -2.82
N ILE A 38 -7.64 6.28 -1.89
CA ILE A 38 -7.11 4.92 -1.79
C ILE A 38 -7.71 4.09 -2.92
N THR A 39 -6.88 3.55 -3.82
CA THR A 39 -7.33 2.71 -4.94
C THR A 39 -7.32 1.23 -4.61
N GLN A 40 -6.27 0.77 -3.95
CA GLN A 40 -6.09 -0.63 -3.64
C GLN A 40 -5.40 -0.78 -2.29
N VAL A 41 -5.89 -1.74 -1.50
CA VAL A 41 -5.24 -2.18 -0.27
C VAL A 41 -5.08 -3.69 -0.35
N SER A 42 -3.86 -4.18 -0.17
CA SER A 42 -3.57 -5.60 -0.10
C SER A 42 -2.82 -5.92 1.19
N ILE A 43 -3.14 -7.10 1.74
CA ILE A 43 -2.52 -7.64 2.93
C ILE A 43 -2.00 -9.03 2.58
N ASN A 44 -0.68 -9.17 2.61
CA ASN A 44 0.00 -10.42 2.31
C ASN A 44 0.52 -11.05 3.60
N GLU A 45 0.62 -12.37 3.62
CA GLU A 45 1.25 -13.10 4.72
C GLU A 45 2.74 -12.72 4.80
N GLY A 46 3.21 -12.47 6.02
CA GLY A 46 4.62 -12.24 6.33
C GLY A 46 5.27 -13.49 6.91
N THR A 47 6.45 -13.33 7.50
CA THR A 47 7.13 -14.45 8.12
C THR A 47 6.42 -14.90 9.40
N THR A 48 6.14 -16.20 9.50
CA THR A 48 5.52 -16.79 10.68
C THR A 48 6.57 -17.35 11.62
N LEU A 49 6.68 -16.79 12.83
CA LEU A 49 7.60 -17.27 13.86
C LEU A 49 6.98 -18.48 14.59
N LYS A 50 7.79 -19.50 14.84
CA LYS A 50 7.37 -20.71 15.59
C LYS A 50 7.97 -20.70 16.99
N ARG A 51 7.16 -20.99 18.01
CA ARG A 51 7.58 -21.16 19.40
C ARG A 51 7.08 -22.49 19.93
N LEU A 52 7.93 -23.22 20.64
CA LEU A 52 7.53 -24.48 21.28
C LEU A 52 6.81 -24.17 22.60
N LYS A 53 5.61 -24.73 22.79
CA LYS A 53 4.88 -24.67 24.06
C LYS A 53 4.89 -26.06 24.71
N PRO A 54 5.47 -26.21 25.91
CA PRO A 54 5.41 -27.47 26.64
C PRO A 54 3.95 -27.80 27.02
N ARG A 55 3.61 -29.08 27.01
CA ARG A 55 2.30 -29.62 27.38
C ARG A 55 2.48 -30.83 28.30
N ALA A 56 1.40 -31.23 28.97
CA ALA A 56 1.38 -32.40 29.84
C ALA A 56 1.82 -33.68 29.09
N ARG A 57 2.26 -34.69 29.84
CA ARG A 57 2.70 -36.01 29.33
C ARG A 57 3.89 -35.93 28.35
N ARG A 58 4.89 -35.08 28.64
CA ARG A 58 6.12 -34.89 27.83
C ARG A 58 5.84 -34.50 26.36
N ARG A 59 4.69 -33.89 26.08
CA ARG A 59 4.34 -33.42 24.74
C ARG A 59 4.73 -31.96 24.58
N SER A 60 4.99 -31.55 23.35
CA SER A 60 5.24 -30.15 23.01
C SER A 60 4.57 -29.81 21.69
N TYR A 61 3.92 -28.64 21.63
CA TYR A 61 3.20 -28.16 20.45
C TYR A 61 3.79 -26.84 19.96
N LEU A 62 3.70 -26.59 18.66
CA LEU A 62 4.16 -25.34 18.05
C LEU A 62 3.05 -24.29 18.10
N ILE A 63 3.35 -23.13 18.68
CA ILE A 63 2.58 -21.90 18.51
C ILE A 63 3.16 -21.13 17.33
N LYS A 64 2.33 -20.78 16.37
CA LYS A 64 2.66 -19.86 15.27
C LYS A 64 2.34 -18.43 15.67
N ARG A 65 3.26 -17.50 15.41
CA ARG A 65 3.06 -16.05 15.54
C ARG A 65 3.15 -15.46 14.13
N PRO A 66 2.01 -15.30 13.43
CA PRO A 66 2.00 -14.78 12.07
C PRO A 66 2.29 -13.27 12.08
N THR A 67 2.92 -12.80 11.01
CA THR A 67 3.07 -11.38 10.68
C THR A 67 2.48 -11.14 9.29
N CYS A 68 2.30 -9.87 8.90
CA CYS A 68 1.71 -9.51 7.61
C CYS A 68 2.46 -8.33 6.99
N HIS A 69 2.40 -8.22 5.66
CA HIS A 69 2.81 -7.04 4.91
C HIS A 69 1.58 -6.29 4.41
N ILE A 70 1.53 -4.98 4.69
CA ILE A 70 0.42 -4.10 4.30
C ILE A 70 0.90 -3.22 3.15
N THR A 71 0.20 -3.28 2.01
CA THR A 71 0.46 -2.44 0.85
C THR A 71 -0.76 -1.58 0.56
N ILE A 72 -0.55 -0.26 0.45
CA ILE A 72 -1.60 0.72 0.18
C ILE A 72 -1.20 1.48 -1.09
N ALA A 73 -2.07 1.47 -2.09
CA ALA A 73 -1.94 2.28 -3.30
C ALA A 73 -2.87 3.49 -3.20
N LEU A 74 -2.32 4.67 -3.47
CA LEU A 74 -3.07 5.92 -3.60
C LEU A 74 -3.08 6.37 -5.05
N LYS A 75 -4.15 7.07 -5.43
CA LYS A 75 -4.27 7.79 -6.69
C LYS A 75 -4.79 9.19 -6.43
N ASP A 76 -4.27 10.13 -7.19
CA ASP A 76 -4.79 11.49 -7.24
C ASP A 76 -5.94 11.55 -8.25
N LEU A 77 -7.05 12.18 -7.88
CA LEU A 77 -8.22 12.37 -8.74
C LEU A 77 -7.98 13.44 -9.81
N GLU A 78 -7.14 14.44 -9.53
CA GLU A 78 -6.90 15.58 -10.43
C GLU A 78 -6.01 15.20 -11.62
N LEU A 79 -5.15 14.20 -11.44
CA LEU A 79 -4.40 13.56 -12.51
C LEU A 79 -5.29 12.55 -13.21
N GLU A 80 -6.26 13.03 -13.99
CA GLU A 80 -6.88 12.21 -15.03
C GLU A 80 -5.80 11.91 -16.09
N PRO A 81 -5.34 10.65 -16.24
CA PRO A 81 -4.45 10.34 -17.33
C PRO A 81 -5.23 10.51 -18.64
N LEU A 82 -4.63 11.23 -19.61
CA LEU A 82 -5.13 11.33 -20.99
C LEU A 82 -5.49 9.96 -21.61
N ASP A 83 -4.98 8.87 -21.03
CA ASP A 83 -5.33 7.48 -21.34
C ASP A 83 -6.83 7.16 -21.28
N ARG A 84 -7.62 7.85 -20.44
CA ARG A 84 -9.08 7.63 -20.38
C ARG A 84 -9.80 8.19 -21.61
N TYR A 85 -9.27 9.24 -22.23
CA TYR A 85 -9.88 9.91 -23.38
C TYR A 85 -9.26 9.48 -24.73
N MET A 86 -8.04 8.92 -24.76
CA MET A 86 -7.37 8.50 -26.02
C MET A 86 -6.67 7.13 -25.92
N PRO A 87 -7.41 6.00 -25.80
CA PRO A 87 -6.84 4.65 -25.65
C PRO A 87 -6.03 4.15 -26.87
N HIS A 88 -6.16 4.80 -28.02
CA HIS A 88 -5.57 4.43 -29.30
C HIS A 88 -4.20 5.07 -29.59
N LEU A 89 -3.75 6.02 -28.75
CA LEU A 89 -2.48 6.73 -28.94
C LEU A 89 -1.29 6.08 -28.21
N LYS A 90 -1.34 4.81 -27.81
CA LYS A 90 -0.14 4.12 -27.31
C LYS A 90 0.93 4.09 -28.41
N PRO A 91 2.07 4.80 -28.26
CA PRO A 91 3.12 4.70 -29.25
C PRO A 91 3.71 3.29 -29.17
N LYS A 92 3.51 2.48 -30.22
CA LYS A 92 4.01 1.11 -30.29
C LYS A 92 5.54 1.00 -30.29
N ASN A 93 6.27 2.12 -30.30
CA ASN A 93 7.73 2.12 -30.36
C ASN A 93 8.35 3.31 -29.59
N ILE A 94 8.68 3.09 -28.31
CA ILE A 94 9.33 4.08 -27.45
C ILE A 94 10.85 3.98 -27.66
N LYS A 95 11.35 4.43 -28.82
CA LYS A 95 12.80 4.60 -29.07
C LYS A 95 13.25 6.06 -29.16
N TRP A 96 12.34 7.01 -29.35
CA TRP A 96 12.68 8.40 -29.68
C TRP A 96 12.48 9.41 -28.54
N LEU A 97 11.80 9.03 -27.45
CA LEU A 97 11.50 9.96 -26.34
C LEU A 97 12.71 10.28 -25.43
N GLY A 98 13.87 9.65 -25.66
CA GLY A 98 15.11 9.94 -24.94
C GLY A 98 15.79 11.26 -25.34
N TRP A 99 15.46 11.81 -26.51
CA TRP A 99 16.11 13.02 -27.05
C TRP A 99 15.51 14.34 -26.55
N LEU A 100 14.27 14.34 -26.07
CA LEU A 100 13.54 15.56 -25.68
C LEU A 100 13.69 15.98 -24.22
N LYS A 101 14.30 15.15 -23.36
CA LYS A 101 14.56 15.48 -21.94
C LYS A 101 15.96 16.03 -21.67
N LYS A 102 16.73 16.37 -22.71
CA LYS A 102 18.14 16.81 -22.61
C LYS A 102 18.40 18.28 -22.99
N LYS A 103 17.37 19.13 -22.98
CA LYS A 103 17.52 20.58 -23.05
C LYS A 103 16.88 21.23 -21.84
#